data_AF-A0AAV1PLB6-F1
#
_entry.id   AF-A0AAV1PLB6-F1
#
_cell.length_a   1.000
_cell.length_b   1.000
_cell.length_c   1.000
_cell.angle_alpha   90.00
_cell.angle_beta   90.00
_cell.angle_gamma   90.00
#
_symmetry.space_group_name_H-M   'P 1'
#
loop_
_entity.id
_entity.type
_entity.pdbx_description
1 polymer ?
#
loop_
_entity_poly.entity_id
_entity_poly.type
_entity_poly.pdbx_seq_one_letter_code
_entity_poly.pdbx_strand_id
1 'polypeptide(L)'
;MFGPELPKPACDVPKSKQRTVSVSLPALPVYAVGTRCRPPTRSYVEVKTSYGCVVSYLPTINAPATQMATVHEILLQSKNIMTSLHISNMSVAFDQALYCKVTEILWAHRDRFPNIVPRVGVFHTICMFLGVIGKRFQAAGLRDICIESGAVAEGSVSGVLDGHKYNRSLRFHKIMYEALLRLVWNQFPQWLTENHPDAHDLLDILPLVLSVFSEGISSTTVEESLDRTVFRKVHQYFCEFLQHLRS
;
A
#
# COMPACT_ATOMS: atom_id res chain seq x y z
N MET A 1 -8.22 -1.57 47.95
CA MET A 1 -6.88 -2.19 47.96
C MET A 1 -6.97 -3.49 47.15
N PHE A 2 -6.87 -3.43 45.83
CA PHE A 2 -6.73 -4.58 44.93
C PHE A 2 -6.20 -4.06 43.59
N GLY A 3 -4.95 -4.37 43.26
CA GLY A 3 -4.37 -4.24 41.94
C GLY A 3 -3.75 -5.59 41.55
N PRO A 4 -3.72 -5.97 40.27
CA PRO A 4 -3.07 -7.22 39.86
C PRO A 4 -1.56 -6.99 39.78
N GLU A 5 -0.80 -7.77 40.56
CA GLU A 5 0.65 -7.87 40.46
C GLU A 5 1.04 -8.45 39.09
N LEU A 6 1.89 -7.72 38.35
CA LEU A 6 2.50 -8.23 37.13
C LEU A 6 3.76 -9.06 37.48
N PRO A 7 3.98 -10.23 36.86
CA PRO A 7 5.17 -11.03 37.13
C PRO A 7 6.44 -10.34 36.59
N LYS A 8 7.51 -10.34 37.39
CA LYS A 8 8.85 -9.93 36.92
C LYS A 8 9.40 -10.97 35.95
N PRO A 9 10.00 -10.58 34.80
CA PRO A 9 10.60 -11.54 33.90
C PRO A 9 11.94 -12.05 34.47
N ALA A 10 12.03 -13.35 34.69
CA ALA A 10 13.31 -14.03 34.87
C ALA A 10 14.03 -14.07 33.50
N CYS A 11 15.23 -13.50 33.45
CA CYS A 11 16.14 -13.62 32.33
C CYS A 11 16.92 -14.93 32.49
N ASP A 12 16.86 -15.81 31.49
CA ASP A 12 17.99 -16.58 30.96
C ASP A 12 17.47 -17.68 30.02
N VAL A 13 17.69 -17.52 28.70
CA VAL A 13 17.64 -18.64 27.75
C VAL A 13 18.70 -18.48 26.65
N PRO A 14 19.44 -19.54 26.27
CA PRO A 14 20.61 -19.47 25.40
C PRO A 14 20.24 -19.26 23.93
N LYS A 15 21.16 -18.70 23.16
CA LYS A 15 21.01 -18.45 21.72
C LYS A 15 20.99 -19.76 20.92
N SER A 16 19.96 -19.96 20.11
CA SER A 16 19.95 -20.92 19.00
C SER A 16 19.30 -20.29 17.76
N LYS A 17 19.99 -20.33 16.62
CA LYS A 17 19.54 -19.85 15.31
C LYS A 17 18.84 -21.00 14.58
N GLN A 18 17.52 -20.92 14.41
CA GLN A 18 16.82 -21.60 13.31
C GLN A 18 15.69 -20.70 12.78
N ARG A 19 15.61 -20.59 11.45
CA ARG A 19 14.71 -19.70 10.71
C ARG A 19 13.78 -20.57 9.87
N THR A 20 12.82 -21.25 10.51
CA THR A 20 11.76 -21.98 9.82
C THR A 20 10.47 -21.82 10.61
N VAL A 21 9.48 -21.19 9.99
CA VAL A 21 8.14 -21.00 10.58
C VAL A 21 7.28 -22.18 10.13
N SER A 22 7.00 -23.12 11.02
CA SER A 22 5.97 -24.14 10.81
C SER A 22 4.65 -23.65 11.43
N VAL A 23 3.72 -23.17 10.61
CA VAL A 23 2.34 -22.90 11.05
C VAL A 23 1.46 -24.07 10.61
N SER A 24 0.95 -24.85 11.54
CA SER A 24 -0.18 -25.74 11.28
C SER A 24 -1.47 -24.92 11.33
N LEU A 25 -1.88 -24.36 10.19
CA LEU A 25 -3.21 -23.73 10.07
C LEU A 25 -4.27 -24.84 9.94
N PRO A 26 -5.37 -24.81 10.72
CA PRO A 26 -6.52 -25.65 10.42
C PRO A 26 -7.10 -25.25 9.05
N ALA A 27 -7.51 -26.25 8.25
CA ALA A 27 -8.09 -26.02 6.93
C ALA A 27 -9.33 -25.11 7.05
N LEU A 28 -9.21 -23.88 6.56
CA LEU A 28 -10.34 -22.96 6.49
C LEU A 28 -11.22 -23.35 5.29
N PRO A 29 -12.55 -23.39 5.44
CA PRO A 29 -13.44 -23.64 4.31
C PRO A 29 -13.31 -22.51 3.27
N VAL A 30 -13.45 -22.90 2.00
CA VAL A 30 -13.42 -22.00 0.84
C VAL A 30 -14.43 -20.86 1.04
N TYR A 31 -13.96 -19.62 0.91
CA TYR A 31 -14.77 -18.41 1.07
C TYR A 31 -15.89 -18.36 0.03
N ALA A 32 -17.11 -18.71 0.42
CA ALA A 32 -18.30 -18.57 -0.40
C ALA A 32 -18.87 -17.15 -0.26
N VAL A 33 -18.84 -16.38 -1.34
CA VAL A 33 -19.44 -15.03 -1.40
C VAL A 33 -20.96 -15.17 -1.36
N GLY A 34 -21.57 -15.03 -0.19
CA GLY A 34 -23.04 -15.00 -0.07
C GLY A 34 -23.60 -15.27 1.32
N THR A 35 -22.87 -15.96 2.20
CA THR A 35 -23.33 -16.27 3.56
C THR A 35 -22.72 -15.30 4.58
N ARG A 36 -23.57 -14.53 5.26
CA ARG A 36 -23.15 -13.70 6.40
C ARG A 36 -22.89 -14.61 7.61
N CYS A 37 -21.67 -15.08 7.76
CA CYS A 37 -21.21 -15.67 9.02
C CYS A 37 -20.96 -14.57 10.05
N ARG A 38 -21.39 -14.81 11.30
CA ARG A 38 -21.07 -13.97 12.47
C ARG A 38 -19.53 -13.83 12.56
N PRO A 39 -18.97 -12.67 12.96
CA PRO A 39 -17.54 -12.56 13.18
C PRO A 39 -17.11 -13.63 14.18
N PRO A 40 -16.12 -14.48 13.88
CA PRO A 40 -15.60 -15.43 14.85
C PRO A 40 -15.06 -14.66 16.06
N THR A 41 -15.30 -15.19 17.27
CA THR A 41 -14.73 -14.67 18.50
C THR A 41 -13.21 -14.67 18.36
N ARG A 42 -12.60 -13.48 18.28
CA ARG A 42 -11.16 -13.38 17.99
C ARG A 42 -10.37 -13.83 19.21
N SER A 43 -9.62 -14.91 19.05
CA SER A 43 -8.48 -15.22 19.92
C SER A 43 -7.32 -14.27 19.59
N TYR A 44 -6.60 -13.85 20.62
CA TYR A 44 -5.39 -13.04 20.49
C TYR A 44 -4.33 -13.84 19.73
N VAL A 45 -3.72 -13.23 18.71
CA VAL A 45 -2.53 -13.77 18.05
C VAL A 45 -1.37 -12.84 18.40
N GLU A 46 -0.53 -13.28 19.32
CA GLU A 46 0.70 -12.58 19.63
C GLU A 46 1.71 -12.84 18.51
N VAL A 47 1.85 -11.89 17.58
CA VAL A 47 2.89 -11.96 16.54
C VAL A 47 4.16 -11.34 17.10
N LYS A 48 5.03 -12.15 17.70
CA LYS A 48 6.37 -11.70 18.11
C LYS A 48 7.23 -11.46 16.87
N THR A 49 7.30 -10.20 16.45
CA THR A 49 8.30 -9.76 15.47
C THR A 49 9.69 -9.77 16.11
N SER A 50 10.76 -9.88 15.31
CA SER A 50 12.16 -9.98 15.78
C SER A 50 12.65 -8.81 16.66
N TYR A 51 11.83 -7.77 16.82
CA TYR A 51 12.09 -6.57 17.61
C TYR A 51 11.14 -6.41 18.82
N GLY A 52 10.31 -7.41 19.15
CA GLY A 52 9.45 -7.36 20.35
C GLY A 52 8.23 -6.44 20.24
N CYS A 53 7.67 -6.23 19.04
CA CYS A 53 6.42 -5.49 18.88
C CYS A 53 5.21 -6.40 19.13
N VAL A 54 4.35 -6.02 20.07
CA VAL A 54 3.05 -6.67 20.33
C VAL A 54 1.96 -5.91 19.60
N VAL A 55 1.33 -6.56 18.63
CA VAL A 55 0.15 -6.01 17.95
C VAL A 55 -1.09 -6.34 18.77
N SER A 56 -1.87 -5.32 19.12
CA SER A 56 -3.12 -5.46 19.86
C SER A 56 -4.26 -4.73 19.17
N TYR A 57 -5.48 -5.22 19.34
CA TYR A 57 -6.67 -4.56 18.83
C TYR A 57 -7.17 -3.51 19.82
N LEU A 58 -7.60 -2.37 19.29
CA LEU A 58 -8.27 -1.36 20.10
C LEU A 58 -9.67 -1.86 20.50
N PRO A 59 -10.18 -1.43 21.68
CA PRO A 59 -11.53 -1.78 22.12
C PRO A 59 -12.57 -1.28 21.12
N THR A 60 -13.58 -2.12 20.85
CA THR A 60 -14.69 -1.75 19.96
C THR A 60 -15.66 -0.84 20.70
N ILE A 61 -16.02 0.28 20.09
CA ILE A 61 -17.10 1.14 20.60
C ILE A 61 -18.42 0.69 19.96
N ASN A 62 -19.37 0.25 20.79
CA ASN A 62 -20.69 -0.17 20.34
C ASN A 62 -21.63 1.05 20.17
N ALA A 63 -21.30 1.92 19.21
CA ALA A 63 -22.11 3.08 18.86
C ALA A 63 -21.98 3.38 17.36
N PRO A 64 -22.96 4.09 16.75
CA PRO A 64 -22.87 4.44 15.33
C PRO A 64 -21.65 5.32 15.06
N ALA A 65 -20.81 4.91 14.11
CA ALA A 65 -19.64 5.67 13.68
C ALA A 65 -20.00 7.07 13.11
N THR A 66 -21.24 7.25 12.68
CA THR A 66 -21.73 8.53 12.17
C THR A 66 -22.02 9.58 13.25
N GLN A 67 -22.08 9.21 14.53
CA GLN A 67 -22.39 10.17 15.59
C GLN A 67 -21.14 10.91 16.06
N MET A 68 -21.24 12.24 16.20
CA MET A 68 -20.09 13.06 16.61
C MET A 68 -19.58 12.69 18.00
N ALA A 69 -20.48 12.28 18.91
CA ALA A 69 -20.12 11.76 20.22
C ALA A 69 -19.24 10.49 20.14
N THR A 70 -19.54 9.57 19.22
CA THR A 70 -18.73 8.37 18.97
C THR A 70 -17.34 8.76 18.48
N VAL A 71 -17.25 9.69 17.54
CA VAL A 71 -15.96 10.16 16.98
C VAL A 71 -15.13 10.84 18.07
N HIS A 72 -15.76 11.65 18.91
CA HIS A 72 -15.10 12.29 20.04
C HIS A 72 -14.58 11.26 21.06
N GLU A 73 -15.36 10.22 21.35
CA GLU A 73 -14.92 9.12 22.23
C GLU A 73 -13.71 8.36 21.64
N ILE A 74 -13.68 8.12 20.33
CA ILE A 74 -12.50 7.53 19.66
C ILE A 74 -11.25 8.38 19.90
N LEU A 75 -11.35 9.71 19.79
CA LEU A 75 -10.23 10.62 20.02
C LEU A 75 -9.78 10.63 21.49
N LEU A 76 -10.73 10.56 22.44
CA LEU A 76 -10.42 10.47 23.86
C LEU A 76 -9.68 9.16 24.19
N GLN A 77 -10.17 8.03 23.69
CA GLN A 77 -9.50 6.74 23.85
C GLN A 77 -8.10 6.75 23.24
N SER A 78 -7.95 7.32 22.04
CA SER A 78 -6.65 7.47 21.38
C SER A 78 -5.66 8.28 22.23
N LYS A 79 -6.12 9.39 22.83
CA LYS A 79 -5.32 10.20 23.76
C LYS A 79 -4.92 9.41 25.02
N ASN A 80 -5.83 8.64 25.59
CA ASN A 80 -5.56 7.81 26.76
C ASN A 80 -4.51 6.73 26.46
N ILE A 81 -4.63 6.06 25.33
CA ILE A 81 -3.66 5.05 24.86
C ILE A 81 -2.28 5.69 24.64
N MET A 82 -2.25 6.83 23.96
CA MET A 82 -1.03 7.60 23.73
C MET A 82 -0.33 7.94 25.05
N THR A 83 -1.10 8.37 26.05
CA THR A 83 -0.59 8.70 27.39
C THR A 83 -0.07 7.47 28.13
N SER A 84 -0.82 6.36 28.10
CA SER A 84 -0.41 5.11 28.76
C SER A 84 0.83 4.46 28.15
N LEU A 85 1.06 4.69 26.85
CA LEU A 85 2.23 4.18 26.13
C LEU A 85 3.39 5.18 26.08
N HIS A 86 3.25 6.34 26.72
CA HIS A 86 4.25 7.42 26.71
C HIS A 86 4.66 7.85 25.28
N ILE A 87 3.71 7.85 24.35
CA ILE A 87 3.91 8.27 22.96
C ILE A 87 3.71 9.79 22.86
N SER A 88 4.65 10.52 22.27
CA SER A 88 4.56 11.98 22.16
C SER A 88 3.52 12.45 21.15
N ASN A 89 3.41 11.77 20.00
CA ASN A 89 2.48 12.06 18.92
C ASN A 89 1.88 10.76 18.36
N MET A 90 0.58 10.75 18.12
CA MET A 90 -0.13 9.57 17.59
C MET A 90 -0.80 9.90 16.25
N SER A 91 -0.43 9.15 15.21
CA SER A 91 -1.13 9.17 13.93
C SER A 91 -2.30 8.18 13.95
N VAL A 92 -3.53 8.65 13.71
CA VAL A 92 -4.73 7.80 13.69
C VAL A 92 -5.38 7.85 12.31
N ALA A 93 -5.58 6.68 11.69
CA ALA A 93 -6.15 6.56 10.36
C ALA A 93 -7.67 6.31 10.43
N PHE A 94 -8.43 7.05 9.62
CA PHE A 94 -9.88 6.96 9.56
C PHE A 94 -10.37 6.68 8.14
N ASP A 95 -11.55 6.08 7.97
CA ASP A 95 -12.23 6.17 6.67
C ASP A 95 -12.49 7.64 6.31
N GLN A 96 -12.73 7.91 5.03
CA GLN A 96 -12.80 9.28 4.54
C GLN A 96 -13.93 10.10 5.19
N ALA A 97 -15.08 9.50 5.47
CA ALA A 97 -16.21 10.20 6.06
C ALA A 97 -15.96 10.49 7.56
N LEU A 98 -15.38 9.54 8.29
CA LEU A 98 -14.93 9.76 9.66
C LEU A 98 -13.81 10.79 9.74
N TYR A 99 -12.87 10.78 8.80
CA TYR A 99 -11.77 11.76 8.77
C TYR A 99 -12.30 13.20 8.74
N CYS A 100 -13.34 13.48 7.95
CA CYS A 100 -13.96 14.81 7.93
C CYS A 100 -14.49 15.22 9.32
N LYS A 101 -15.18 14.31 10.02
CA LYS A 101 -15.73 14.56 11.36
C LYS A 101 -14.65 14.72 12.42
N VAL A 102 -13.62 13.89 12.37
CA VAL A 102 -12.45 14.01 13.23
C VAL A 102 -11.79 15.36 13.05
N THR A 103 -11.59 15.77 11.80
CA THR A 103 -10.97 17.06 11.45
C THR A 103 -11.80 18.22 11.99
N GLU A 104 -13.12 18.16 11.88
CA GLU A 104 -14.04 19.14 12.47
C GLU A 104 -13.87 19.25 14.00
N ILE A 105 -13.86 18.13 14.72
CA ILE A 105 -13.64 18.12 16.18
C ILE A 105 -12.27 18.69 16.55
N LEU A 106 -11.22 18.29 15.83
CA LEU A 106 -9.85 18.73 16.11
C LEU A 106 -9.65 20.22 15.85
N TRP A 107 -10.33 20.78 14.85
CA TRP A 107 -10.34 22.23 14.61
C TRP A 107 -11.11 23.00 15.68
N ALA A 108 -12.25 22.47 16.14
CA ALA A 108 -13.04 23.08 17.20
C ALA A 108 -12.35 23.01 18.58
N HIS A 109 -11.55 21.98 18.84
CA HIS A 109 -10.94 21.69 20.14
C HIS A 109 -9.45 21.36 20.04
N ARG A 110 -8.68 22.24 19.38
CA ARG A 110 -7.26 22.01 19.07
C ARG A 110 -6.39 21.80 20.32
N ASP A 111 -6.72 22.49 21.41
CA ASP A 111 -6.09 22.40 22.73
C ASP A 111 -6.29 21.03 23.40
N ARG A 112 -7.39 20.32 23.08
CA ARG A 112 -7.75 19.05 23.71
C ARG A 112 -6.95 17.87 23.14
N PHE A 113 -6.55 17.96 21.87
CA PHE A 113 -5.91 16.87 21.12
C PHE A 113 -4.66 17.33 20.32
N PRO A 114 -3.70 18.06 20.93
CA PRO A 114 -2.61 18.70 20.21
C PRO A 114 -1.65 17.72 19.51
N ASN A 115 -1.59 16.49 20.02
CA ASN A 115 -0.64 15.46 19.60
C ASN A 115 -1.29 14.33 18.78
N ILE A 116 -2.57 14.47 18.42
CA ILE A 116 -3.26 13.53 17.53
C ILE A 116 -3.17 14.06 16.10
N VAL A 117 -2.59 13.27 15.21
CA VAL A 117 -2.49 13.57 13.77
C VAL A 117 -3.48 12.68 13.02
N PRO A 118 -4.64 13.19 12.59
CA PRO A 118 -5.58 12.42 11.81
C PRO A 118 -5.03 12.20 10.40
N ARG A 119 -5.28 11.02 9.82
CA ARG A 119 -5.00 10.74 8.40
C ARG A 119 -6.14 9.97 7.77
N VAL A 120 -6.33 10.17 6.47
CA VAL A 120 -7.22 9.32 5.68
C VAL A 120 -6.60 7.93 5.58
N GLY A 121 -7.42 6.89 5.70
CA GLY A 121 -7.02 5.50 5.56
C GLY A 121 -6.39 5.23 4.19
N VAL A 122 -5.40 4.34 4.16
CA VAL A 122 -4.63 4.04 2.94
C VAL A 122 -5.54 3.59 1.79
N PHE A 123 -6.58 2.80 2.08
CA PHE A 123 -7.57 2.39 1.08
C PHE A 123 -8.23 3.58 0.38
N HIS A 124 -8.80 4.51 1.14
CA HIS A 124 -9.44 5.71 0.59
C HIS A 124 -8.44 6.64 -0.09
N THR A 125 -7.20 6.71 0.44
CA THR A 125 -6.11 7.45 -0.18
C THR A 125 -5.82 6.92 -1.59
N ILE A 126 -5.70 5.60 -1.76
CA ILE A 126 -5.49 4.97 -3.07
C ILE A 126 -6.69 5.23 -3.99
N CYS A 127 -7.92 5.02 -3.52
CA CYS A 127 -9.13 5.29 -4.34
C CYS A 127 -9.18 6.74 -4.82
N MET A 128 -8.84 7.70 -3.95
CA MET A 128 -8.76 9.11 -4.32
C MET A 128 -7.69 9.38 -5.37
N PHE A 129 -6.48 8.82 -5.23
CA PHE A 129 -5.44 8.94 -6.26
C PHE A 129 -5.86 8.36 -7.60
N LEU A 130 -6.48 7.17 -7.61
CA LEU A 130 -7.02 6.56 -8.83
C LEU A 130 -8.08 7.47 -9.48
N GLY A 131 -8.99 8.04 -8.68
CA GLY A 131 -9.97 9.00 -9.15
C GLY A 131 -9.37 10.29 -9.72
N VAL A 132 -8.30 10.81 -9.12
CA VAL A 132 -7.57 11.99 -9.63
C VAL A 132 -6.92 11.70 -10.97
N ILE A 133 -6.24 10.55 -11.12
CA ILE A 133 -5.62 10.13 -12.40
C ILE A 133 -6.70 9.99 -13.46
N GLY A 134 -7.79 9.28 -13.14
CA GLY A 134 -8.92 9.10 -14.04
C GLY A 134 -9.48 10.43 -14.53
N LYS A 135 -9.85 11.34 -13.61
CA LYS A 135 -10.38 12.67 -13.96
C LYS A 135 -9.40 13.51 -14.78
N ARG A 136 -8.11 13.49 -14.45
CA ARG A 136 -7.09 14.29 -15.14
C ARG A 136 -6.90 13.86 -16.58
N PHE A 137 -6.92 12.56 -16.85
CA PHE A 137 -6.59 12.01 -18.18
C PHE A 137 -7.80 11.46 -18.93
N GLN A 138 -9.02 11.54 -18.37
CA GLN A 138 -10.23 11.02 -18.99
C GLN A 138 -10.42 11.55 -20.41
N ALA A 139 -10.28 12.86 -20.60
CA ALA A 139 -10.40 13.52 -21.90
C ALA A 139 -9.12 13.48 -22.74
N ALA A 140 -8.02 12.95 -22.20
CA ALA A 140 -6.75 12.77 -22.90
C ALA A 140 -6.61 11.36 -23.50
N GLY A 141 -7.74 10.68 -23.76
CA GLY A 141 -7.77 9.33 -24.33
C GLY A 141 -7.71 8.18 -23.32
N LEU A 142 -7.55 8.45 -22.00
CA LEU A 142 -7.52 7.36 -21.01
C LEU A 142 -8.86 6.59 -20.98
N ARG A 143 -9.98 7.29 -21.18
CA ARG A 143 -11.30 6.66 -21.27
C ARG A 143 -11.41 5.76 -22.49
N ASP A 144 -10.95 6.23 -23.63
CA ASP A 144 -11.06 5.53 -24.91
C ASP A 144 -10.20 4.28 -24.87
N ILE A 145 -8.94 4.39 -24.42
CA ILE A 145 -8.06 3.23 -24.21
C ILE A 145 -8.69 2.21 -23.26
N CYS A 146 -9.31 2.66 -22.16
CA CYS A 146 -9.97 1.78 -21.19
C CYS A 146 -11.04 0.88 -21.84
N ILE A 147 -11.77 1.42 -22.82
CA ILE A 147 -12.85 0.74 -23.55
C ILE A 147 -12.29 -0.07 -24.72
N GLU A 148 -11.54 0.59 -25.60
CA GLU A 148 -11.05 0.03 -26.87
C GLU A 148 -10.02 -1.09 -26.66
N SER A 149 -9.24 -1.04 -25.58
CA SER A 149 -8.32 -2.12 -25.23
C SER A 149 -9.03 -3.36 -24.68
N GLY A 150 -10.35 -3.30 -24.44
CA GLY A 150 -11.12 -4.36 -23.78
C GLY A 150 -10.75 -4.59 -22.32
N ALA A 151 -9.96 -3.71 -21.69
CA ALA A 151 -9.53 -3.88 -20.31
C ALA A 151 -10.68 -3.70 -19.32
N VAL A 152 -11.65 -2.85 -19.65
CA VAL A 152 -12.86 -2.59 -18.86
C VAL A 152 -14.06 -2.50 -19.77
N ALA A 153 -15.13 -3.23 -19.44
CA ALA A 153 -16.41 -3.12 -20.14
C ALA A 153 -16.99 -1.70 -19.98
N GLU A 154 -17.57 -1.15 -21.05
CA GLU A 154 -18.05 0.24 -21.13
C GLU A 154 -18.91 0.66 -19.92
N GLY A 155 -19.86 -0.18 -19.52
CA GLY A 155 -20.75 0.08 -18.38
C GLY A 155 -20.06 0.13 -17.01
N SER A 156 -18.76 -0.20 -16.91
CA SER A 156 -17.96 -0.14 -15.68
C SER A 156 -16.91 0.98 -15.68
N VAL A 157 -16.72 1.69 -16.79
CA VAL A 157 -15.61 2.63 -16.99
C VAL A 157 -15.65 3.77 -15.98
N SER A 158 -16.79 4.42 -15.78
CA SER A 158 -16.90 5.53 -14.82
C SER A 158 -16.51 5.08 -13.41
N GLY A 159 -16.99 3.92 -12.97
CA GLY A 159 -16.62 3.38 -11.66
C GLY A 159 -15.12 3.02 -11.52
N VAL A 160 -14.44 2.70 -12.62
CA VAL A 160 -12.99 2.44 -12.64
C VAL A 160 -12.19 3.75 -12.64
N LEU A 161 -12.57 4.70 -13.50
CA LEU A 161 -11.87 5.98 -13.61
C LEU A 161 -12.11 6.89 -12.40
N ASP A 162 -13.26 6.79 -11.73
CA ASP A 162 -13.53 7.51 -10.49
C ASP A 162 -12.87 6.86 -9.26
N GLY A 163 -12.21 5.70 -9.42
CA GLY A 163 -11.58 4.96 -8.33
C GLY A 163 -12.56 4.25 -7.37
N HIS A 164 -13.86 4.23 -7.69
CA HIS A 164 -14.89 3.59 -6.88
C HIS A 164 -14.86 2.06 -6.92
N LYS A 165 -14.32 1.47 -7.99
CA LYS A 165 -14.15 0.02 -8.15
C LYS A 165 -12.71 -0.37 -7.86
N TYR A 166 -12.27 -0.29 -6.60
CA TYR A 166 -10.87 -0.42 -6.18
C TYR A 166 -10.05 -1.49 -6.95
N ASN A 167 -10.45 -2.77 -6.89
CA ASN A 167 -9.67 -3.85 -7.53
C ASN A 167 -9.58 -3.69 -9.05
N ARG A 168 -10.66 -3.28 -9.71
CA ARG A 168 -10.69 -3.07 -11.17
C ARG A 168 -9.89 -1.83 -11.56
N SER A 169 -10.04 -0.75 -10.79
CA SER A 169 -9.32 0.52 -10.96
C SER A 169 -7.82 0.31 -10.85
N LEU A 170 -7.38 -0.37 -9.79
CA LEU A 170 -5.97 -0.68 -9.56
C LEU A 170 -5.41 -1.58 -10.65
N ARG A 171 -6.15 -2.62 -11.08
CA ARG A 171 -5.73 -3.49 -12.18
C ARG A 171 -5.55 -2.70 -13.48
N PHE A 172 -6.53 -1.89 -13.85
CA PHE A 172 -6.46 -1.07 -15.07
C PHE A 172 -5.26 -0.13 -15.03
N HIS A 173 -5.09 0.63 -13.94
CA HIS A 173 -3.97 1.59 -13.84
C HIS A 173 -2.61 0.90 -13.83
N LYS A 174 -2.48 -0.32 -13.30
CA LYS A 174 -1.25 -1.11 -13.40
C LYS A 174 -0.94 -1.51 -14.85
N ILE A 175 -1.95 -1.99 -15.58
CA ILE A 175 -1.80 -2.35 -17.00
C ILE A 175 -1.46 -1.11 -17.82
N MET A 176 -2.15 0.02 -17.59
CA MET A 176 -1.87 1.29 -18.26
C MET A 176 -0.46 1.79 -17.98
N TYR A 177 -0.02 1.76 -16.71
CA TYR A 177 1.34 2.14 -16.33
C TYR A 177 2.38 1.29 -17.06
N GLU A 178 2.17 -0.02 -17.11
CA GLU A 178 3.07 -0.95 -17.79
C GLU A 178 3.10 -0.71 -19.30
N ALA A 179 1.95 -0.53 -19.94
CA ALA A 179 1.86 -0.25 -21.37
C ALA A 179 2.57 1.06 -21.74
N LEU A 180 2.36 2.12 -20.96
CA LEU A 180 3.07 3.39 -21.14
C LEU A 180 4.58 3.22 -20.92
N LEU A 181 4.99 2.43 -19.94
CA LEU A 181 6.40 2.19 -19.68
C LEU A 181 7.07 1.42 -20.82
N ARG A 182 6.39 0.46 -21.46
CA ARG A 182 6.87 -0.21 -22.68
C ARG A 182 7.04 0.77 -23.85
N LEU A 183 6.08 1.68 -24.04
CA LEU A 183 6.18 2.71 -25.08
C LEU A 183 7.39 3.63 -24.85
N VAL A 184 7.64 4.00 -23.59
CA VAL A 184 8.84 4.76 -23.21
C VAL A 184 10.10 3.93 -23.44
N TRP A 185 10.11 2.67 -22.99
CA TRP A 185 11.25 1.77 -23.17
C TRP A 185 11.65 1.59 -24.64
N ASN A 186 10.70 1.58 -25.56
CA ASN A 186 11.00 1.47 -27.00
C ASN A 186 11.83 2.64 -27.55
N GLN A 187 11.74 3.83 -26.93
CA GLN A 187 12.52 5.01 -27.34
C GLN A 187 13.86 5.11 -26.61
N PHE A 188 14.03 4.35 -25.52
CA PHE A 188 15.22 4.41 -24.68
C PHE A 188 16.53 4.05 -25.42
N PRO A 189 16.60 2.99 -26.27
CA PRO A 189 17.82 2.66 -26.99
C PRO A 189 18.33 3.79 -27.90
N GLN A 190 17.41 4.46 -28.59
CA GLN A 190 17.75 5.59 -29.47
C GLN A 190 18.33 6.74 -28.63
N TRP A 191 17.63 7.14 -27.57
CA TRP A 191 18.10 8.21 -26.69
C TRP A 191 19.46 7.89 -26.06
N LEU A 192 19.66 6.63 -25.63
CA LEU A 192 20.93 6.18 -25.04
C LEU A 192 22.08 6.33 -26.05
N THR A 193 21.84 5.96 -27.31
CA THR A 193 22.86 6.05 -28.38
C THR A 193 23.22 7.51 -28.67
N GLU A 194 22.24 8.42 -28.65
CA GLU A 194 22.43 9.84 -28.98
C GLU A 194 23.10 10.62 -27.83
N ASN A 195 22.82 10.26 -26.57
CA ASN A 195 23.24 11.04 -25.39
C ASN A 195 24.39 10.40 -24.60
N HIS A 196 24.60 9.08 -24.72
CA HIS A 196 25.60 8.31 -23.98
C HIS A 196 26.33 7.31 -24.89
N PRO A 197 27.18 7.78 -25.81
CA PRO A 197 27.91 6.91 -26.73
C PRO A 197 28.86 5.93 -26.01
N ASP A 198 29.27 6.25 -24.78
CA ASP A 198 30.06 5.39 -23.89
C ASP A 198 29.27 4.21 -23.32
N ALA A 199 27.93 4.22 -23.44
CA ALA A 199 27.04 3.19 -22.94
C ALA A 199 26.59 2.18 -24.01
N HIS A 200 27.24 2.16 -25.18
CA HIS A 200 26.85 1.30 -26.31
C HIS A 200 26.78 -0.20 -25.95
N ASP A 201 27.69 -0.68 -25.10
CA ASP A 201 27.73 -2.06 -24.61
C ASP A 201 26.44 -2.49 -23.88
N LEU A 202 25.62 -1.54 -23.40
CA LEU A 202 24.35 -1.83 -22.75
C LEU A 202 23.23 -2.15 -23.75
N LEU A 203 23.33 -1.69 -25.00
CA LEU A 203 22.28 -1.86 -26.01
C LEU A 203 21.98 -3.33 -26.30
N ASP A 204 23.02 -4.16 -26.32
CA ASP A 204 22.91 -5.61 -26.55
C ASP A 204 22.14 -6.32 -25.41
N ILE A 205 22.06 -5.70 -24.23
CA ILE A 205 21.45 -6.27 -23.02
C ILE A 205 20.00 -5.77 -22.83
N LEU A 206 19.62 -4.64 -23.46
CA LEU A 206 18.26 -4.09 -23.33
C LEU A 206 17.14 -5.06 -23.76
N PRO A 207 17.27 -5.86 -24.84
CA PRO A 207 16.26 -6.84 -25.21
C PRO A 207 16.08 -7.93 -24.15
N LEU A 208 17.17 -8.37 -23.51
CA LEU A 208 17.12 -9.35 -22.42
C LEU A 208 16.45 -8.77 -21.17
N VAL A 209 16.73 -7.51 -20.84
CA VAL A 209 16.07 -6.82 -19.74
C VAL A 209 14.56 -6.71 -20.00
N LEU A 210 14.16 -6.43 -21.24
CA LEU A 210 12.75 -6.35 -21.62
C LEU A 210 12.04 -7.72 -21.56
N SER A 211 12.70 -8.80 -22.00
CA SER A 211 12.12 -10.15 -21.93
C SER A 211 11.86 -10.57 -20.47
N VAL A 212 12.80 -10.27 -19.57
CA VAL A 212 12.67 -10.48 -18.12
C VAL A 212 11.44 -9.76 -17.54
N PHE A 213 11.15 -8.54 -17.99
CA PHE A 213 9.96 -7.81 -17.55
C PHE A 213 8.65 -8.36 -18.15
N SER A 214 8.72 -9.02 -19.31
CA SER A 214 7.55 -9.47 -20.06
C SER A 214 7.02 -10.86 -19.66
N GLU A 215 7.89 -11.78 -19.22
CA GLU A 215 7.53 -13.20 -19.01
C GLU A 215 7.06 -13.52 -17.58
N GLY A 216 6.99 -12.51 -16.70
CA GLY A 216 6.67 -12.72 -15.30
C GLY A 216 7.88 -13.30 -14.56
N ILE A 217 8.23 -12.64 -13.46
CA ILE A 217 9.50 -12.88 -12.74
C ILE A 217 9.52 -14.29 -12.15
N SER A 218 10.21 -15.22 -12.81
CA SER A 218 10.84 -16.35 -12.14
C SER A 218 12.11 -15.83 -11.47
N SER A 219 12.14 -15.83 -10.13
CA SER A 219 13.21 -15.21 -9.33
C SER A 219 14.61 -15.77 -9.62
N THR A 220 14.73 -16.97 -10.18
CA THR A 220 16.02 -17.63 -10.43
C THR A 220 16.70 -17.15 -11.71
N THR A 221 15.94 -16.88 -12.77
CA THR A 221 16.48 -16.44 -14.07
C THR A 221 17.03 -15.01 -14.04
N VAL A 222 16.46 -14.17 -13.17
CA VAL A 222 16.81 -12.74 -13.04
C VAL A 222 18.15 -12.53 -12.33
N GLU A 223 18.46 -13.33 -11.31
CA GLU A 223 19.71 -13.19 -10.55
C GLU A 223 20.92 -13.78 -11.27
N GLU A 224 20.73 -14.81 -12.10
CA GLU A 224 21.80 -15.46 -12.87
C GLU A 224 22.16 -14.69 -14.15
N SER A 225 21.19 -13.99 -14.77
CA SER A 225 21.37 -13.38 -16.10
C SER A 225 21.77 -11.89 -16.06
N LEU A 226 21.62 -11.22 -14.92
CA LEU A 226 21.88 -9.78 -14.79
C LEU A 226 22.93 -9.54 -13.70
N ASP A 227 24.15 -9.19 -14.11
CA ASP A 227 25.10 -8.56 -13.19
C ASP A 227 24.41 -7.36 -12.54
N ARG A 228 24.41 -7.33 -11.20
CA ARG A 228 23.86 -6.22 -10.39
C ARG A 228 24.42 -4.87 -10.82
N THR A 229 25.64 -4.85 -11.39
CA THR A 229 26.28 -3.64 -11.91
C THR A 229 25.66 -3.19 -13.23
N VAL A 230 25.45 -4.10 -14.19
CA VAL A 230 24.81 -3.80 -15.49
C VAL A 230 23.38 -3.33 -15.29
N PHE A 231 22.59 -4.06 -14.50
CA PHE A 231 21.20 -3.66 -14.21
C PHE A 231 21.13 -2.27 -13.55
N ARG A 232 22.06 -1.97 -12.63
CA ARG A 232 22.14 -0.65 -11.99
C ARG A 232 22.43 0.45 -13.00
N LYS A 233 23.36 0.22 -13.94
CA LYS A 233 23.66 1.19 -15.02
C LYS A 233 22.47 1.40 -15.95
N VAL A 234 21.82 0.33 -16.40
CA VAL A 234 20.61 0.41 -17.23
C VAL A 234 19.50 1.17 -16.50
N HIS A 235 19.25 0.83 -15.23
CA HIS A 235 18.26 1.52 -14.40
C HIS A 235 18.60 3.00 -14.20
N GLN A 236 19.88 3.34 -14.00
CA GLN A 236 20.34 4.71 -13.87
C GLN A 236 20.06 5.52 -15.15
N TYR A 237 20.53 5.05 -16.30
CA TYR A 237 20.30 5.74 -17.58
C TYR A 237 18.82 5.80 -17.94
N PHE A 238 18.05 4.77 -17.61
CA PHE A 238 16.60 4.80 -17.82
C PHE A 238 15.92 5.85 -16.91
N CYS A 239 16.40 6.02 -15.67
CA CYS A 239 15.93 7.09 -14.79
C CYS A 239 16.30 8.49 -15.32
N GLU A 240 17.50 8.66 -15.87
CA GLU A 240 17.93 9.91 -16.54
C GLU A 240 17.06 10.20 -17.77
N PHE A 241 16.79 9.18 -18.60
CA PHE A 241 15.88 9.29 -19.73
C PHE A 241 14.46 9.69 -19.31
N LEU A 242 13.93 9.08 -18.25
CA LEU A 242 12.63 9.45 -17.69
C LEU A 242 12.58 10.90 -17.17
N GLN A 243 13.71 11.46 -16.74
CA GLN A 243 13.81 12.88 -16.40
C GLN A 243 13.85 13.76 -17.64
N HIS A 244 14.59 13.35 -18.69
CA HIS A 244 14.63 14.03 -19.98
C HIS A 244 13.25 14.15 -20.64
N LEU A 245 12.41 13.10 -20.57
CA LEU A 245 11.04 13.16 -21.09
C LEU A 245 10.10 14.11 -20.31
N ARG A 246 10.53 14.60 -19.15
CA ARG A 246 9.73 15.51 -18.29
C ARG A 246 10.15 16.98 -18.44
N SER A 247 11.32 17.26 -19.01
CA SER A 247 11.81 18.61 -19.31
C SER A 247 11.25 19.13 -20.62
#